data_AF-A0A842U342-F1
#
_entry.id   AF-A0A842U342-F1
#
_cell.length_a   1.000
_cell.length_b   1.000
_cell.length_c   1.000
_cell.angle_alpha   90.00
_cell.angle_beta   90.00
_cell.angle_gamma   90.00
#
_symmetry.space_group_name_H-M   'P 1'
#
loop_
_entity.id
_entity.type
_entity.pdbx_description
1 polymer ?
#
loop_
_entity_poly.entity_id
_entity_poly.type
_entity_poly.pdbx_seq_one_letter_code
_entity_poly.pdbx_strand_id
1 'polypeptide(L)'
;MNNKKKFKTTYLKLKFYNLGGYWGYAVMMIEDSYGKRKVRWAKCKTTASFPKTEKKNWEEVPPEEIENLKQVNKINIKSTEEFEACSSEILEFLNELE
;
A
#
# COMPACT_ATOMS: atom_id res chain seq x y z
N MET A 1 -16.12 -20.00 -25.29
CA MET A 1 -15.63 -20.04 -23.89
C MET A 1 -15.04 -18.68 -23.54
N ASN A 2 -15.71 -17.92 -22.67
CA ASN A 2 -15.16 -16.65 -22.17
C ASN A 2 -14.00 -16.95 -21.22
N ASN A 3 -12.77 -16.79 -21.71
CA ASN A 3 -11.57 -16.80 -20.87
C ASN A 3 -11.67 -15.64 -19.88
N LYS A 4 -12.21 -15.90 -18.68
CA LYS A 4 -12.08 -15.00 -17.52
C LYS A 4 -10.58 -14.91 -17.21
N LYS A 5 -9.89 -13.92 -17.81
CA LYS A 5 -8.54 -13.56 -17.38
C LYS A 5 -8.61 -13.30 -15.88
N LYS A 6 -7.98 -14.17 -15.07
CA LYS A 6 -7.81 -13.92 -13.64
C LYS A 6 -7.17 -12.54 -13.51
N PHE A 7 -7.79 -11.67 -12.72
CA PHE A 7 -7.20 -10.37 -12.37
C PHE A 7 -5.91 -10.64 -11.59
N LYS A 8 -4.78 -10.75 -12.30
CA LYS A 8 -3.46 -10.89 -11.69
C LYS A 8 -2.95 -9.48 -11.39
N THR A 9 -2.51 -9.27 -10.16
CA THR A 9 -1.80 -8.05 -9.76
C THR A 9 -0.35 -8.43 -9.54
N THR A 10 0.56 -7.77 -10.24
CA THR A 10 1.99 -7.89 -10.01
C THR A 10 2.41 -6.77 -9.06
N TYR A 11 3.14 -7.12 -8.01
CA TYR A 11 3.71 -6.17 -7.07
C TYR A 11 5.14 -5.86 -7.50
N LEU A 12 5.43 -4.58 -7.77
CA LEU A 12 6.70 -4.14 -8.34
C LEU A 12 7.61 -3.48 -7.30
N LYS A 13 7.01 -2.77 -6.33
CA LYS A 13 7.71 -2.13 -5.21
C LYS A 13 6.85 -2.23 -3.96
N LEU A 14 7.50 -2.33 -2.80
CA LEU A 14 6.85 -2.29 -1.51
C LEU A 14 7.69 -1.44 -0.55
N LYS A 15 7.07 -0.41 0.03
CA LYS A 15 7.59 0.30 1.19
C LYS A 15 6.65 0.09 2.36
N PHE A 16 7.20 -0.09 3.55
CA PHE A 16 6.45 -0.34 4.76
C PHE A 16 6.82 0.65 5.86
N TYR A 17 5.82 1.15 6.58
CA TYR A 17 5.95 2.03 7.73
C TYR A 17 5.43 1.32 8.97
N ASN A 18 6.33 0.96 9.88
CA ASN A 18 5.98 0.19 11.05
C ASN A 18 5.40 1.09 12.16
N LEU A 19 4.15 0.86 12.56
CA LEU A 19 3.51 1.56 13.68
C LEU A 19 3.80 0.92 15.04
N GLY A 20 4.36 -0.29 15.04
CA GLY A 20 4.62 -1.12 16.21
C GLY A 20 3.72 -2.36 16.27
N GLY A 21 4.21 -3.38 16.97
CA GLY A 21 3.54 -4.68 17.04
C GLY A 21 3.43 -5.31 15.65
N TYR A 22 2.20 -5.70 15.27
CA TYR A 22 1.92 -6.29 13.96
C TYR A 22 1.31 -5.27 12.96
N TRP A 23 1.40 -3.97 13.20
CA TRP A 23 0.67 -2.97 12.43
C TRP A 23 1.58 -2.01 11.69
N GLY A 24 1.15 -1.63 10.48
CA GLY A 24 1.84 -0.61 9.70
C GLY A 24 1.06 -0.15 8.48
N TYR A 25 1.67 0.78 7.73
CA TYR A 25 1.19 1.20 6.41
C TYR A 25 2.10 0.65 5.32
N ALA A 26 1.53 0.22 4.21
CA ALA A 26 2.26 -0.21 3.03
C ALA A 26 1.94 0.71 1.86
N VAL A 27 2.98 1.17 1.16
CA VAL A 27 2.88 1.85 -0.14
C VAL A 27 3.48 0.93 -1.18
N MET A 28 2.70 0.59 -2.19
CA MET A 28 3.07 -0.40 -3.21
C MET A 28 2.93 0.19 -4.60
N MET A 29 3.86 -0.13 -5.49
CA MET A 29 3.64 0.03 -6.93
C MET A 29 3.14 -1.30 -7.47
N ILE A 30 1.98 -1.29 -8.13
CA ILE A 30 1.37 -2.51 -8.67
C ILE A 30 1.01 -2.33 -10.13
N GLU A 31 1.04 -3.42 -10.87
CA GLU A 31 0.67 -3.50 -12.29
C GLU A 31 -0.46 -4.53 -12.45
N ASP A 32 -1.50 -4.16 -13.21
CA ASP A 32 -2.60 -5.07 -13.51
C ASP A 32 -2.35 -5.93 -14.76
N SER A 33 -3.29 -6.81 -15.09
CA SER A 33 -3.21 -7.69 -16.25
C SER A 33 -3.20 -6.98 -17.61
N TYR A 34 -3.42 -5.66 -17.64
CA TYR A 34 -3.38 -4.82 -18.84
C TYR A 34 -2.11 -3.95 -18.89
N GLY A 35 -1.16 -4.16 -17.98
CA GLY A 35 0.07 -3.37 -17.89
C GLY A 35 -0.13 -1.98 -17.27
N LYS A 36 -1.31 -1.68 -16.72
CA LYS A 36 -1.55 -0.37 -16.09
C LYS A 36 -0.97 -0.37 -14.68
N ARG A 37 -0.09 0.61 -14.44
CA ARG A 37 0.54 0.85 -13.14
C ARG A 37 -0.30 1.79 -12.29
N LYS A 38 -0.29 1.54 -10.99
CA LYS A 38 -0.89 2.40 -9.97
C LYS A 38 -0.16 2.25 -8.65
N VAL A 39 -0.29 3.25 -7.80
CA VAL A 39 0.18 3.19 -6.42
C VAL A 39 -0.97 2.66 -5.56
N ARG A 40 -0.68 1.74 -4.65
CA ARG A 40 -1.63 1.32 -3.62
C ARG A 40 -1.09 1.75 -2.26
N TRP A 41 -1.91 2.46 -1.50
CA TRP A 41 -1.65 2.70 -0.09
C TRP A 41 -2.61 1.85 0.75
N ALA A 42 -2.09 1.14 1.75
CA ALA A 42 -2.87 0.22 2.55
C ALA A 42 -2.46 0.22 4.03
N LYS A 43 -3.45 0.14 4.92
CA LYS A 43 -3.21 -0.26 6.31
C LYS A 43 -3.07 -1.78 6.35
N CYS A 44 -1.98 -2.25 6.91
CA CYS A 44 -1.62 -3.67 6.91
C CYS A 44 -1.40 -4.20 8.32
N LYS A 45 -1.75 -5.47 8.49
CA LYS A 45 -1.29 -6.30 9.61
C LYS A 45 -0.23 -7.27 9.11
N THR A 46 0.96 -7.27 9.71
CA THR A 46 2.03 -8.20 9.39
C THR A 46 1.75 -9.58 9.97
N THR A 47 2.28 -10.62 9.33
CA THR A 47 2.42 -11.95 9.92
C THR A 47 3.73 -12.02 10.72
N ALA A 48 3.96 -13.13 11.43
CA ALA A 48 5.23 -13.38 12.11
C ALA A 48 6.41 -13.59 11.15
N SER A 49 6.14 -13.88 9.87
CA SER A 49 7.15 -14.11 8.83
C SER A 49 7.58 -12.84 8.10
N PHE A 50 6.87 -11.73 8.29
CA PHE A 50 7.24 -10.46 7.66
C PHE A 50 8.58 -9.96 8.23
N PRO A 51 9.48 -9.40 7.40
CA PRO A 51 10.77 -8.90 7.85
C PRO A 51 10.62 -7.83 8.93
N LYS A 52 11.57 -7.82 9.88
CA LYS A 52 11.62 -6.79 10.91
C LYS A 52 12.02 -5.45 10.28
N THR A 53 11.25 -4.43 10.61
CA THR A 53 11.46 -3.03 10.21
C THR A 53 11.48 -2.12 11.44
N GLU A 54 12.16 -1.00 11.34
CA GLU A 54 12.23 0.06 12.31
C GLU A 54 10.89 0.77 12.50
N LYS A 55 10.51 0.94 13.76
CA LYS A 55 9.28 1.62 14.15
C LYS A 55 9.36 3.09 13.74
N LYS A 56 8.28 3.60 13.12
CA LYS A 56 8.12 4.96 12.63
C LYS A 56 9.08 5.37 11.50
N ASN A 57 9.66 4.41 10.77
CA ASN A 57 10.48 4.66 9.60
C ASN A 57 9.86 4.01 8.35
N TRP A 58 10.11 4.60 7.18
CA TRP A 58 9.74 4.00 5.89
C TRP A 58 10.91 3.15 5.39
N GLU A 59 10.67 1.86 5.22
CA GLU A 59 11.67 0.94 4.69
C GLU A 59 11.20 0.29 3.40
N GLU A 60 12.15 0.10 2.47
CA GLU A 60 11.92 -0.70 1.27
C GLU A 60 12.03 -2.17 1.63
N VAL A 61 11.03 -2.94 1.22
CA VAL A 61 10.89 -4.37 1.50
C VAL A 61 10.71 -5.09 0.16
N PRO A 62 11.23 -6.31 -0.01
CA PRO A 62 11.00 -7.08 -1.23
C PRO A 62 9.50 -7.20 -1.55
N PRO A 63 9.05 -6.95 -2.79
CA PRO A 63 7.63 -6.94 -3.14
C PRO A 63 6.89 -8.27 -2.86
N GLU A 64 7.61 -9.39 -2.89
CA GLU A 64 7.11 -10.73 -2.54
C GLU A 64 6.57 -10.82 -1.11
N GLU A 65 7.08 -10.01 -0.18
CA GLU A 65 6.64 -9.96 1.21
C GLU A 65 5.20 -9.46 1.38
N ILE A 66 4.54 -9.05 0.30
CA ILE A 66 3.11 -8.79 0.29
C ILE A 66 2.28 -9.99 0.73
N GLU A 67 2.77 -11.22 0.52
CA GLU A 67 2.10 -12.44 1.01
C GLU A 67 2.06 -12.52 2.54
N ASN A 68 3.01 -11.85 3.20
CA ASN A 68 3.13 -11.72 4.65
C ASN A 68 2.40 -10.49 5.20
N LEU A 69 1.60 -9.81 4.38
CA LEU A 69 0.79 -8.65 4.76
C LEU A 69 -0.71 -8.89 4.54
N LYS A 70 -1.49 -8.79 5.61
CA LYS A 70 -2.95 -8.67 5.52
C LYS A 70 -3.34 -7.20 5.32
N GLN A 71 -3.69 -6.83 4.09
CA GLN A 71 -4.23 -5.50 3.75
C GLN A 71 -5.67 -5.37 4.29
N VAL A 72 -5.87 -4.54 5.31
CA VAL A 72 -7.19 -4.34 5.96
C VAL A 72 -8.04 -3.34 5.17
N ASN A 73 -7.48 -2.17 4.90
CA ASN A 73 -8.06 -1.15 4.03
C ASN A 73 -7.00 -0.75 3.00
N LYS A 74 -7.43 -0.45 1.78
CA LYS A 74 -6.54 -0.05 0.69
C LYS A 74 -7.23 0.89 -0.29
N ILE A 75 -6.47 1.86 -0.76
CA ILE A 75 -6.83 2.77 -1.84
C ILE A 75 -5.83 2.59 -2.98
N ASN A 76 -6.30 2.65 -4.23
CA ASN A 76 -5.40 2.72 -5.39
C ASN A 76 -5.46 4.13 -5.95
N ILE A 77 -4.29 4.72 -6.14
CA ILE A 77 -4.06 6.06 -6.67
C ILE A 77 -3.45 5.89 -8.06
N LYS A 78 -4.05 6.53 -9.06
CA LYS A 78 -3.67 6.40 -10.47
C LYS A 78 -2.94 7.63 -11.02
N SER A 79 -3.06 8.78 -10.36
CA SER A 79 -2.39 10.03 -10.74
C SER A 79 -1.98 10.84 -9.53
N THR A 80 -1.05 11.78 -9.74
CA THR A 80 -0.66 12.77 -8.72
C THR A 80 -1.82 13.69 -8.37
N GLU A 81 -2.60 14.15 -9.35
CA GLU A 81 -3.78 15.00 -9.15
C GLU A 81 -4.83 14.34 -8.23
N GLU A 82 -5.10 13.04 -8.42
CA GLU A 82 -6.01 12.28 -7.55
C GLU A 82 -5.48 12.22 -6.11
N PHE A 83 -4.17 12.04 -5.94
CA PHE A 83 -3.55 12.02 -4.62
C PHE A 83 -3.63 13.39 -3.94
N GLU A 84 -3.26 14.46 -4.64
CA GLU A 84 -3.24 15.82 -4.12
C GLU A 84 -4.64 16.22 -3.64
N ALA A 85 -5.67 16.01 -4.47
CA ALA A 85 -7.06 16.31 -4.12
C ALA A 85 -7.58 15.53 -2.90
N CYS A 86 -7.20 14.25 -2.74
CA CYS A 86 -7.58 13.49 -1.55
C CYS A 86 -6.77 13.90 -0.31
N SER A 87 -5.48 14.21 -0.50
CA SER A 87 -4.57 14.53 0.60
C SER A 87 -4.84 15.91 1.19
N SER A 88 -5.31 16.87 0.39
CA SER A 88 -5.65 18.21 0.88
C SER A 88 -6.76 18.17 1.92
N GLU A 89 -7.82 17.41 1.67
CA GLU A 89 -8.95 17.23 2.61
C GLU A 89 -8.50 16.55 3.91
N ILE A 90 -7.60 15.55 3.81
CA ILE A 90 -7.03 14.90 5.00
C ILE A 90 -6.23 15.91 5.83
N LEU A 91 -5.40 16.72 5.18
CA LEU A 91 -4.59 17.73 5.86
C LEU A 91 -5.45 18.82 6.50
N GLU A 92 -6.52 19.25 5.84
CA GLU A 92 -7.48 20.20 6.38
C GLU A 92 -8.08 19.69 7.70
N PHE A 93 -8.62 18.47 7.72
CA PHE A 93 -9.15 17.88 8.95
C PHE A 93 -8.11 17.62 10.03
N LEU A 94 -6.85 17.37 9.66
CA LEU A 94 -5.77 17.23 10.64
C LEU A 94 -5.42 18.57 11.30
N ASN A 95 -5.43 19.66 10.54
CA ASN A 95 -5.17 21.00 11.08
C ASN A 95 -6.26 21.45 12.07
N GLU A 96 -7.49 20.95 11.95
CA GLU A 96 -8.56 21.20 12.93
C GLU A 96 -8.34 20.50 14.29
N LEU A 97 -7.44 19.52 14.35
CA LEU A 97 -7.11 18.81 15.60
C LEU A 97 -6.03 19.54 16.42
N GLU A 98 -5.35 20.52 15.83
CA GLU A 98 -4.28 21.32 16.45
C GLU A 98 -4.81 22.62 17.06
#